data_AF-A0A416K1T5-F1
#
_entry.id   AF-A0A416K1T5-F1
#
_cell.length_a   1.000
_cell.length_b   1.000
_cell.length_c   1.000
_cell.angle_alpha   90.00
_cell.angle_beta   90.00
_cell.angle_gamma   90.00
#
_symmetry.space_group_name_H-M   'P 1'
#
loop_
_entity.id
_entity.type
_entity.pdbx_description
1 polymer ?
#
loop_
_entity_poly.entity_id
_entity_poly.type
_entity_poly.pdbx_seq_one_letter_code
_entity_poly.pdbx_strand_id
1 'polypeptide(L)'
;MKNLTEKQKHSPIKSRRFYRRQMWLPALVLITSILLLWQNAGENSHSPRPINNQCKFEDFYNPAQPYVSVNAPSLYYTGCAAYDGKKETGYYYYSLENGTCHFYLLDPSSGYPEPPERKALSLNGRLIRLNEDTYESLLQTMADSLSWTVSSLRNMTSPYIISALPYPALTHEVFHLLAGCAFLIALVDLIWLFYHSLRHRREPLQLSGEAQQGQQDSSSEQPRTLISHRRKKH
;
A
#
# COMPACT_ATOMS: atom_id res chain seq x y z
N MET A 1 16.61 54.39 -35.61
CA MET A 1 17.29 53.08 -35.62
C MET A 1 17.11 52.44 -34.26
N LYS A 2 16.19 51.49 -34.15
CA LYS A 2 15.94 50.71 -32.92
C LYS A 2 16.88 49.52 -32.95
N ASN A 3 17.78 49.37 -31.99
CA ASN A 3 18.51 48.10 -31.83
C ASN A 3 19.08 47.88 -30.41
N LEU A 4 18.61 46.79 -29.82
CA LEU A 4 19.42 45.71 -29.24
C LEU A 4 20.06 45.87 -27.84
N THR A 5 19.36 46.42 -26.84
CA THR A 5 19.80 46.23 -25.43
C THR A 5 18.68 45.86 -24.45
N GLU A 6 17.61 45.22 -24.92
CA GLU A 6 16.53 44.76 -24.03
C GLU A 6 16.12 43.31 -24.31
N LYS A 7 17.10 42.39 -24.35
CA LYS A 7 16.81 40.95 -24.37
C LYS A 7 17.79 40.09 -23.56
N GLN A 8 18.40 40.63 -22.52
CA GLN A 8 18.93 39.80 -21.42
C GLN A 8 17.76 39.45 -20.51
N LYS A 9 16.89 38.57 -21.02
CA LYS A 9 15.81 37.91 -20.31
C LYS A 9 16.44 37.18 -19.12
N HIS A 10 16.28 37.76 -17.93
CA HIS A 10 16.61 37.12 -16.66
C HIS A 10 15.85 35.78 -16.55
N SER A 11 16.45 34.70 -17.05
CA SER A 11 16.10 33.35 -16.64
C SER A 11 16.76 33.13 -15.28
N PRO A 12 16.02 32.86 -14.19
CA PRO A 12 16.63 32.56 -12.91
C PRO A 12 17.36 31.23 -13.04
N ILE A 13 18.69 31.28 -13.18
CA ILE A 13 19.56 30.10 -13.15
C ILE A 13 19.52 29.57 -11.72
N LYS A 14 18.59 28.66 -11.44
CA LYS A 14 18.47 28.00 -10.14
C LYS A 14 19.72 27.13 -9.94
N SER A 15 20.53 27.51 -8.95
CA SER A 15 21.80 26.81 -8.65
C SER A 15 21.56 25.33 -8.29
N ARG A 16 22.51 24.45 -8.57
CA ARG A 16 22.45 23.00 -8.24
C ARG A 16 22.09 22.71 -6.77
N ARG A 17 22.45 23.61 -5.84
CA ARG A 17 22.10 23.51 -4.42
C ARG A 17 20.59 23.62 -4.17
N PHE A 18 19.87 24.34 -5.02
CA PHE A 18 18.42 24.46 -4.99
C PHE A 18 17.75 23.13 -5.33
N TYR A 19 18.12 22.50 -6.45
CA TYR A 19 17.57 21.19 -6.86
C TYR A 19 17.88 20.08 -5.84
N ARG A 20 19.10 20.02 -5.31
CA ARG A 20 19.48 19.03 -4.28
C ARG A 20 18.73 19.22 -2.97
N ARG A 21 18.43 20.46 -2.58
CA ARG A 21 17.59 20.78 -1.41
C ARG A 21 16.09 20.61 -1.68
N GLN A 22 15.67 20.34 -2.92
CA GLN A 22 14.26 20.14 -3.25
C GLN A 22 13.92 18.66 -3.45
N MET A 23 14.93 17.78 -3.53
CA MET A 23 14.75 16.33 -3.68
C MET A 23 14.28 15.61 -2.40
N TRP A 24 14.51 16.17 -1.20
CA TRP A 24 14.19 15.46 0.05
C TRP A 24 12.69 15.31 0.30
N LEU A 25 11.88 16.30 -0.08
CA LEU A 25 10.42 16.25 0.04
C LEU A 25 9.80 15.11 -0.78
N PRO A 26 9.99 15.03 -2.12
CA PRO A 26 9.43 13.94 -2.91
C PRO A 26 10.03 12.59 -2.51
N ALA A 27 11.30 12.52 -2.09
CA ALA A 27 11.90 11.27 -1.59
C ALA A 27 11.24 10.80 -0.28
N LEU A 28 10.96 11.71 0.66
CA LEU A 28 10.27 11.39 1.91
C LEU A 28 8.85 10.89 1.62
N VAL A 29 8.10 11.57 0.75
CA VAL A 29 6.76 11.14 0.33
C VAL A 29 6.82 9.74 -0.29
N LEU A 30 7.76 9.49 -1.20
CA LEU A 30 7.99 8.17 -1.80
C LEU A 30 8.20 7.08 -0.76
N ILE A 31 9.09 7.30 0.21
CA ILE A 31 9.37 6.33 1.28
C ILE A 31 8.12 6.08 2.12
N THR A 32 7.41 7.14 2.52
CA THR A 32 6.18 6.99 3.31
C THR A 32 5.10 6.23 2.55
N SER A 33 4.89 6.52 1.26
CA SER A 33 3.93 5.80 0.42
C SER A 33 4.31 4.33 0.25
N ILE A 34 5.59 4.01 0.05
CA ILE A 34 6.06 2.62 -0.03
C ILE A 34 5.77 1.88 1.29
N LEU A 35 6.06 2.49 2.43
CA LEU A 35 5.81 1.88 3.73
C LEU A 35 4.31 1.62 3.96
N LEU A 36 3.47 2.56 3.54
CA LEU A 36 2.01 2.47 3.66
C LEU A 36 1.42 1.36 2.79
N LEU A 37 1.90 1.24 1.55
CA LEU A 37 1.49 0.20 0.60
C LEU A 37 2.01 -1.17 1.04
N TRP A 38 3.23 -1.26 1.59
CA TRP A 38 3.82 -2.51 2.07
C TRP A 38 3.04 -3.12 3.23
N GLN A 39 2.66 -2.32 4.24
CA GLN A 39 1.98 -2.81 5.45
C GLN A 39 0.67 -3.57 5.18
N ASN A 40 0.08 -3.35 4.00
CA ASN A 40 -1.25 -3.83 3.65
C ASN A 40 -1.26 -4.70 2.38
N ALA A 41 -0.09 -4.99 1.79
CA ALA A 41 0.03 -5.76 0.55
C ALA A 41 -0.43 -7.23 0.67
N GLY A 42 -0.80 -7.69 1.88
CA GLY A 42 -1.27 -9.06 2.17
C GLY A 42 -2.79 -9.23 2.18
N GLU A 43 -3.60 -8.20 1.97
CA GLU A 43 -5.05 -8.39 2.05
C GLU A 43 -5.62 -9.08 0.81
N ASN A 44 -5.91 -10.38 0.93
CA ASN A 44 -6.50 -11.18 -0.14
C ASN A 44 -8.05 -11.08 -0.18
N SER A 45 -8.60 -9.91 0.15
CA SER A 45 -10.06 -9.68 0.27
C SER A 45 -10.83 -9.99 -1.03
N HIS A 46 -10.27 -9.62 -2.19
CA HIS A 46 -10.90 -9.86 -3.49
C HIS A 46 -10.83 -11.33 -3.96
N SER A 47 -9.96 -12.15 -3.36
CA SER A 47 -9.84 -13.57 -3.66
C SER A 47 -9.64 -14.36 -2.35
N PRO A 48 -10.71 -14.52 -1.56
CA PRO A 48 -10.65 -15.26 -0.31
C PRO A 48 -10.19 -16.70 -0.56
N ARG A 49 -9.35 -17.23 0.33
CA ARG A 49 -8.85 -18.60 0.21
C ARG A 49 -9.92 -19.60 0.65
N PRO A 50 -10.26 -20.62 -0.16
CA PRO A 50 -11.15 -21.67 0.31
C PRO A 50 -10.47 -22.48 1.42
N ILE A 51 -11.19 -22.72 2.52
CA ILE A 51 -10.71 -23.54 3.64
C ILE A 51 -11.70 -24.67 3.96
N ASN A 52 -11.19 -25.77 4.50
CA ASN A 52 -11.99 -26.93 4.86
C ASN A 52 -12.60 -26.73 6.25
N ASN A 53 -13.93 -26.85 6.36
CA ASN A 53 -14.68 -26.77 7.61
C ASN A 53 -14.59 -28.05 8.46
N GLN A 54 -13.86 -29.08 8.05
CA GLN A 54 -13.65 -30.31 8.82
C GLN A 54 -12.39 -30.29 9.70
N CYS A 55 -11.48 -29.32 9.48
CA CYS A 55 -10.26 -29.15 10.26
C CYS A 55 -10.39 -27.92 11.18
N LYS A 56 -9.52 -27.79 12.19
CA LYS A 56 -9.54 -26.62 13.07
C LYS A 56 -9.10 -25.37 12.32
N PHE A 57 -9.76 -24.24 12.57
CA PHE A 57 -9.45 -22.98 11.89
C PHE A 57 -8.04 -22.45 12.21
N GLU A 58 -7.46 -22.86 13.33
CA GLU A 58 -6.07 -22.54 13.68
C GLU A 58 -5.06 -23.02 12.63
N ASP A 59 -5.31 -24.17 12.00
CA ASP A 59 -4.42 -24.77 11.00
C ASP A 59 -4.34 -23.93 9.71
N PHE A 60 -5.35 -23.10 9.45
CA PHE A 60 -5.45 -22.25 8.26
C PHE A 60 -5.05 -20.78 8.51
N TYR A 61 -4.68 -20.44 9.75
CA TYR A 61 -4.36 -19.07 10.13
C TYR A 61 -3.10 -18.58 9.41
N ASN A 62 -3.29 -17.54 8.59
CA ASN A 62 -2.20 -16.86 7.91
C ASN A 62 -2.42 -15.34 8.01
N PRO A 63 -1.58 -14.60 8.77
CA PRO A 63 -1.73 -13.15 8.92
C PRO A 63 -1.51 -12.40 7.60
N ALA A 64 -0.75 -12.97 6.66
CA ALA A 64 -0.50 -12.39 5.35
C ALA A 64 -1.61 -12.67 4.33
N GLN A 65 -2.59 -13.52 4.65
CA GLN A 65 -3.75 -13.82 3.81
C GLN A 65 -4.98 -14.14 4.68
N PRO A 66 -5.54 -13.14 5.39
CA PRO A 66 -6.51 -13.38 6.44
C PRO A 66 -7.94 -13.64 5.93
N TYR A 67 -8.25 -13.36 4.65
CA TYR A 67 -9.59 -13.56 4.11
C TYR A 67 -9.77 -14.98 3.59
N VAL A 68 -10.85 -15.63 4.00
CA VAL A 68 -11.16 -17.02 3.70
C VAL A 68 -12.61 -17.19 3.23
N SER A 69 -12.84 -18.23 2.44
CA SER A 69 -14.16 -18.70 2.04
C SER A 69 -14.37 -20.09 2.60
N VAL A 70 -15.52 -20.34 3.20
CA VAL A 70 -15.84 -21.61 3.85
C VAL A 70 -17.28 -22.00 3.55
N ASN A 71 -17.53 -23.28 3.42
CA ASN A 71 -18.89 -23.81 3.33
C ASN A 71 -19.36 -24.18 4.75
N ALA A 72 -20.51 -23.68 5.19
CA ALA A 72 -21.04 -23.92 6.54
C ALA A 72 -22.52 -24.35 6.44
N PRO A 73 -22.78 -25.63 6.11
CA PRO A 73 -24.09 -26.11 5.70
C PRO A 73 -25.22 -25.73 6.65
N SER A 74 -24.96 -25.76 7.96
CA SER A 74 -25.85 -25.27 9.01
C SER A 74 -25.09 -24.38 9.99
N LEU A 75 -25.68 -23.24 10.31
CA LEU A 75 -25.23 -22.33 11.36
C LEU A 75 -26.28 -22.20 12.45
N TYR A 76 -25.83 -22.28 13.70
CA TYR A 76 -26.66 -22.16 14.90
C TYR A 76 -26.31 -20.93 15.71
N TYR A 77 -27.30 -20.15 16.14
CA TYR A 77 -27.05 -18.97 16.97
C TYR A 77 -26.55 -19.40 18.36
N THR A 78 -25.48 -18.78 18.87
CA THR A 78 -24.92 -19.12 20.19
C THR A 78 -25.66 -18.44 21.35
N GLY A 79 -26.52 -17.46 21.07
CA GLY A 79 -27.09 -16.59 22.10
C GLY A 79 -26.25 -15.36 22.42
N CYS A 80 -25.07 -15.20 21.82
CA CYS A 80 -24.16 -14.09 22.09
C CYS A 80 -24.15 -13.05 20.98
N ALA A 81 -24.28 -11.77 21.35
CA ALA A 81 -23.99 -10.63 20.50
C ALA A 81 -22.54 -10.16 20.70
N ALA A 82 -21.91 -9.70 19.62
CA ALA A 82 -20.61 -9.04 19.63
C ALA A 82 -20.79 -7.52 19.73
N TYR A 83 -19.91 -6.89 20.51
CA TYR A 83 -19.94 -5.46 20.74
C TYR A 83 -18.58 -4.84 20.46
N ASP A 84 -18.58 -3.67 19.83
CA ASP A 84 -17.44 -2.76 19.78
C ASP A 84 -17.80 -1.51 20.62
N GLY A 85 -17.28 -1.48 21.85
CA GLY A 85 -17.69 -0.52 22.87
C GLY A 85 -19.17 -0.69 23.22
N LYS A 86 -20.00 0.29 22.83
CA LYS A 86 -21.46 0.27 23.05
C LYS A 86 -22.27 -0.11 21.82
N LYS A 87 -21.60 -0.31 20.69
CA LYS A 87 -22.26 -0.63 19.42
C LYS A 87 -22.28 -2.14 19.23
N GLU A 88 -23.46 -2.71 19.09
CA GLU A 88 -23.60 -4.09 18.65
C GLU A 88 -23.10 -4.20 17.21
N THR A 89 -22.12 -5.08 16.98
CA THR A 89 -21.46 -5.25 15.69
C THR A 89 -21.85 -6.53 14.98
N GLY A 90 -22.41 -7.51 15.68
CA GLY A 90 -22.76 -8.81 15.12
C GLY A 90 -23.26 -9.80 16.13
N TYR A 91 -23.52 -11.01 15.62
CA TYR A 91 -23.99 -12.14 16.39
C TYR A 91 -23.08 -13.35 16.14
N TYR A 92 -22.80 -14.10 17.20
CA TYR A 92 -21.98 -15.30 17.11
C TYR A 92 -22.84 -16.51 16.73
N TYR A 93 -22.35 -17.25 15.74
CA TYR A 93 -22.92 -18.50 15.25
C TYR A 93 -21.90 -19.62 15.40
N TYR A 94 -22.38 -20.85 15.47
CA TYR A 94 -21.53 -22.04 15.44
C TYR A 94 -22.00 -23.06 14.40
N SER A 95 -21.06 -23.82 13.85
CA SER A 95 -21.34 -25.04 13.08
C SER A 95 -20.65 -26.21 13.76
N LEU A 96 -21.31 -27.37 13.79
CA LEU A 96 -20.72 -28.61 14.29
C LEU A 96 -20.59 -29.60 13.14
N GLU A 97 -19.36 -29.84 12.69
CA GLU A 97 -19.06 -30.70 11.55
C GLU A 97 -17.98 -31.70 11.96
N ASN A 98 -18.24 -33.00 11.79
CA ASN A 98 -17.31 -34.10 12.13
C ASN A 98 -16.67 -34.00 13.53
N GLY A 99 -17.42 -33.54 14.54
CA GLY A 99 -16.92 -33.40 15.91
C GLY A 99 -15.99 -32.19 16.14
N THR A 100 -15.86 -31.30 15.17
CA THR A 100 -15.21 -30.00 15.32
C THR A 100 -16.28 -28.91 15.34
N CYS A 101 -16.15 -27.96 16.26
CA CYS A 101 -17.06 -26.84 16.38
C CYS A 101 -16.35 -25.55 15.96
N HIS A 102 -16.93 -24.85 15.01
CA HIS A 102 -16.40 -23.62 14.44
C HIS A 102 -17.32 -22.46 14.77
N PHE A 103 -16.73 -21.31 15.11
CA PHE A 103 -17.48 -20.09 15.36
C PHE A 103 -17.36 -19.11 14.20
N TYR A 104 -18.46 -18.38 13.99
CA TYR A 104 -18.63 -17.38 12.96
C TYR A 104 -19.22 -16.13 13.58
N LEU A 105 -18.81 -14.97 13.10
CA LEU A 105 -19.37 -13.69 13.51
C LEU A 105 -20.04 -13.05 12.29
N LEU A 106 -21.36 -12.86 12.38
CA LEU A 106 -22.17 -12.38 11.27
C LEU A 106 -22.78 -11.01 11.59
N ASP A 107 -22.91 -10.18 10.55
CA ASP A 107 -23.47 -8.83 10.64
C ASP A 107 -24.98 -8.89 10.96
N PRO A 108 -25.52 -8.06 11.88
CA PRO A 108 -26.95 -7.99 12.16
C PRO A 108 -27.78 -7.67 10.91
N SER A 109 -27.20 -6.92 9.97
CA SER A 109 -27.83 -6.55 8.68
C SER A 109 -28.14 -7.75 7.79
N SER A 110 -27.56 -8.92 8.08
CA SER A 110 -27.84 -10.17 7.37
C SER A 110 -29.15 -10.87 7.77
N GLY A 111 -29.96 -10.24 8.63
CA GLY A 111 -31.37 -10.59 8.87
C GLY A 111 -31.67 -11.30 10.20
N TYR A 112 -31.11 -10.87 11.33
CA TYR A 112 -31.20 -11.63 12.60
C TYR A 112 -32.12 -11.04 13.70
N PRO A 113 -32.65 -11.91 14.60
CA PRO A 113 -32.53 -13.37 14.58
C PRO A 113 -33.81 -14.11 14.16
N GLU A 114 -33.88 -14.65 12.94
CA GLU A 114 -34.85 -15.71 12.56
C GLU A 114 -34.20 -16.69 11.56
N PRO A 115 -34.37 -18.03 11.67
CA PRO A 115 -34.55 -18.93 12.81
C PRO A 115 -33.20 -19.30 13.49
N PRO A 116 -33.16 -20.15 14.54
CA PRO A 116 -31.90 -20.58 15.17
C PRO A 116 -30.97 -21.35 14.24
N GLU A 117 -31.48 -21.91 13.14
CA GLU A 117 -30.71 -22.64 12.13
C GLU A 117 -30.76 -21.92 10.79
N ARG A 118 -29.60 -21.65 10.20
CA ARG A 118 -29.46 -21.08 8.85
C ARG A 118 -28.67 -22.01 7.95
N LYS A 119 -29.21 -22.31 6.76
CA LYS A 119 -28.45 -22.99 5.71
C LYS A 119 -27.49 -22.02 5.02
N ALA A 120 -26.19 -22.09 5.32
CA ALA A 120 -25.19 -21.16 4.77
C ALA A 120 -24.20 -21.89 3.84
N LEU A 121 -24.52 -21.93 2.54
CA LEU A 121 -23.74 -22.73 1.58
C LEU A 121 -22.32 -22.20 1.32
N SER A 122 -22.07 -20.89 1.51
CA SER A 122 -20.72 -20.33 1.41
C SER A 122 -20.67 -18.99 2.15
N LEU A 123 -19.71 -18.85 3.06
CA LEU A 123 -19.43 -17.66 3.84
C LEU A 123 -18.04 -17.16 3.50
N ASN A 124 -17.94 -15.86 3.26
CA ASN A 124 -16.67 -15.18 3.09
C ASN A 124 -16.44 -14.30 4.31
N GLY A 125 -15.24 -14.35 4.86
CA GLY A 125 -14.92 -13.55 6.03
C GLY A 125 -13.44 -13.55 6.34
N ARG A 126 -13.07 -12.75 7.33
CA ARG A 126 -11.72 -12.67 7.84
C ARG A 126 -11.54 -13.69 8.96
N LEU A 127 -10.52 -14.53 8.84
CA LEU A 127 -10.09 -15.41 9.90
C LEU A 127 -9.35 -14.61 10.97
N ILE A 128 -9.91 -14.53 12.17
CA ILE A 128 -9.39 -13.76 13.30
C ILE A 128 -9.28 -14.63 14.53
N ARG A 129 -8.31 -14.31 15.40
CA ARG A 129 -8.20 -14.90 16.73
C ARG A 129 -9.01 -14.06 17.71
N LEU A 130 -9.89 -14.69 18.47
CA LEU A 130 -10.55 -14.04 19.60
C LEU A 130 -9.53 -13.77 20.72
N ASN A 131 -9.81 -12.73 21.51
CA ASN A 131 -9.16 -12.57 22.81
C ASN A 131 -9.60 -13.72 23.73
N GLU A 132 -8.82 -13.98 24.79
CA GLU A 132 -9.14 -15.08 25.71
C GLU A 132 -10.49 -14.83 26.40
N ASP A 133 -10.73 -13.61 26.89
CA ASP A 133 -11.93 -13.28 27.66
C ASP A 133 -13.24 -13.45 26.85
N THR A 134 -13.29 -13.00 25.58
CA THR A 134 -14.48 -13.20 24.74
C THR A 134 -14.63 -14.65 24.34
N TYR A 135 -13.52 -15.37 24.12
CA TYR A 135 -13.57 -16.79 23.84
C TYR A 135 -14.14 -17.57 25.04
N GLU A 136 -13.65 -17.33 26.25
CA GLU A 136 -14.18 -17.96 27.48
C GLU A 136 -15.65 -17.62 27.71
N SER A 137 -16.04 -16.35 27.55
CA SER A 137 -17.43 -15.93 27.71
C SER A 137 -18.37 -16.60 26.69
N LEU A 138 -17.90 -16.78 25.46
CA LEU A 138 -18.63 -17.49 24.41
C LEU A 138 -18.78 -18.97 24.74
N LEU A 139 -17.69 -19.63 25.18
CA LEU A 139 -17.72 -21.03 25.60
C LEU A 139 -18.64 -21.25 26.80
N GLN A 140 -18.64 -20.35 27.78
CA GLN A 140 -19.50 -20.45 28.97
C GLN A 140 -20.98 -20.34 28.58
N THR A 141 -21.34 -19.35 27.77
CA THR A 141 -22.73 -19.17 27.32
C THR A 141 -23.22 -20.38 26.52
N MET A 142 -22.36 -20.92 25.66
CA MET A 142 -22.67 -22.11 24.88
C MET A 142 -22.79 -23.36 25.76
N ALA A 143 -21.87 -23.56 26.72
CA ALA A 143 -21.90 -24.63 27.70
C ALA A 143 -23.22 -24.64 28.48
N ASP A 144 -23.65 -23.47 28.96
CA ASP A 144 -24.89 -23.31 29.70
C ASP A 144 -26.12 -23.60 28.84
N SER A 145 -26.15 -23.11 27.59
CA SER A 145 -27.28 -23.33 26.67
C SER A 145 -27.42 -24.79 26.20
N LEU A 146 -26.31 -25.51 26.04
CA LEU A 146 -26.27 -26.88 25.52
C LEU A 146 -26.15 -27.94 26.63
N SER A 147 -26.08 -27.53 27.91
CA SER A 147 -25.79 -28.41 29.05
C SER A 147 -24.49 -29.21 28.88
N TRP A 148 -23.45 -28.58 28.30
CA TRP A 148 -22.12 -29.17 28.09
C TRP A 148 -21.11 -28.58 29.07
N THR A 149 -19.91 -29.18 29.16
CA THR A 149 -18.81 -28.57 29.93
C THR A 149 -17.94 -27.69 29.03
N VAL A 150 -17.43 -26.58 29.58
CA VAL A 150 -16.48 -25.69 28.89
C VAL A 150 -15.23 -26.47 28.44
N SER A 151 -14.76 -27.42 29.24
CA SER A 151 -13.62 -28.30 28.90
C SER A 151 -13.88 -29.15 27.65
N SER A 152 -15.09 -29.70 27.52
CA SER A 152 -15.50 -30.47 26.34
C SER A 152 -15.55 -29.59 25.10
N LEU A 153 -16.15 -28.40 25.21
CA LEU A 153 -16.21 -27.45 24.10
C LEU A 153 -14.81 -27.04 23.66
N ARG A 154 -13.93 -26.68 24.60
CA ARG A 154 -12.53 -26.27 24.31
C ARG A 154 -11.75 -27.33 23.54
N ASN A 155 -12.05 -28.62 23.74
CA ASN A 155 -11.40 -29.69 23.00
C ASN A 155 -11.84 -29.73 21.52
N MET A 156 -13.10 -29.37 21.26
CA MET A 156 -13.75 -29.41 19.93
C MET A 156 -13.64 -28.08 19.18
N THR A 157 -13.43 -26.97 19.87
CA THR A 157 -13.32 -25.62 19.30
C THR A 157 -11.88 -25.13 19.21
N SER A 158 -11.68 -24.04 18.47
CA SER A 158 -10.43 -23.28 18.48
C SER A 158 -10.75 -21.80 18.73
N PRO A 159 -9.82 -20.99 19.28
CA PRO A 159 -10.04 -19.57 19.51
C PRO A 159 -10.05 -18.74 18.21
N TYR A 160 -10.04 -19.38 17.05
CA TYR A 160 -10.07 -18.74 15.75
C TYR A 160 -11.48 -18.82 15.16
N ILE A 161 -11.96 -17.68 14.65
CA ILE A 161 -13.31 -17.52 14.11
C ILE A 161 -13.28 -16.83 12.76
N ILE A 162 -14.35 -16.99 11.99
CA ILE A 162 -14.54 -16.28 10.73
C ILE A 162 -15.49 -15.10 10.96
N SER A 163 -14.95 -13.89 10.84
CA SER A 163 -15.73 -12.66 10.89
C SER A 163 -16.18 -12.27 9.50
N ALA A 164 -17.48 -12.41 9.24
CA ALA A 164 -18.13 -11.95 8.01
C ALA A 164 -18.73 -10.55 8.18
N LEU A 165 -18.25 -9.77 9.16
CA LEU A 165 -18.66 -8.39 9.31
C LEU A 165 -18.20 -7.56 8.10
N PRO A 166 -18.98 -6.55 7.67
CA PRO A 166 -18.54 -5.60 6.67
C PRO A 166 -17.33 -4.85 7.22
N TYR A 167 -16.15 -5.28 6.81
CA TYR A 167 -14.95 -4.49 6.99
C TYR A 167 -15.15 -3.19 6.19
N PRO A 168 -14.73 -2.01 6.69
CA PRO A 168 -14.79 -0.78 5.91
C PRO A 168 -13.71 -0.81 4.80
N ALA A 169 -13.79 -1.82 3.93
CA ALA A 169 -12.92 -2.06 2.79
C ALA A 169 -12.82 -0.80 1.93
N LEU A 170 -13.92 -0.07 1.75
CA LEU A 170 -13.93 1.22 1.04
C LEU A 170 -12.95 2.24 1.62
N THR A 171 -12.86 2.37 2.95
CA THR A 171 -11.95 3.35 3.56
C THR A 171 -10.49 2.96 3.38
N HIS A 172 -10.20 1.67 3.48
CA HIS A 172 -8.85 1.15 3.33
C HIS A 172 -8.42 1.18 1.87
N GLU A 173 -9.28 0.75 0.94
CA GLU A 173 -9.06 0.84 -0.52
C GLU A 173 -8.87 2.28 -1.00
N VAL A 174 -9.68 3.23 -0.52
CA VAL A 174 -9.50 4.66 -0.86
C VAL A 174 -8.17 5.18 -0.35
N PHE A 175 -7.77 4.80 0.87
CA PHE A 175 -6.48 5.18 1.43
C PHE A 175 -5.31 4.59 0.63
N HIS A 176 -5.44 3.35 0.16
CA HIS A 176 -4.46 2.70 -0.72
C HIS A 176 -4.36 3.39 -2.07
N LEU A 177 -5.50 3.73 -2.67
CA LEU A 177 -5.55 4.45 -3.93
C LEU A 177 -4.87 5.82 -3.80
N LEU A 178 -5.19 6.58 -2.75
CA LEU A 178 -4.56 7.87 -2.48
C LEU A 178 -3.05 7.74 -2.27
N ALA A 179 -2.61 6.73 -1.53
CA ALA A 179 -1.19 6.45 -1.33
C ALA A 179 -0.47 6.09 -2.64
N GLY A 180 -1.13 5.31 -3.50
CA GLY A 180 -0.65 4.98 -4.85
C GLY A 180 -0.55 6.20 -5.76
N CYS A 181 -1.55 7.09 -5.73
CA CYS A 181 -1.50 8.36 -6.47
C CYS A 181 -0.34 9.24 -5.97
N ALA A 182 -0.17 9.38 -4.65
CA ALA A 182 0.94 10.13 -4.06
C ALA A 182 2.30 9.57 -4.45
N PHE A 183 2.44 8.24 -4.47
CA PHE A 183 3.64 7.55 -4.94
C PHE A 183 3.97 7.91 -6.41
N LEU A 184 2.98 7.85 -7.31
CA LEU A 184 3.19 8.16 -8.73
C LEU A 184 3.59 9.62 -8.95
N ILE A 185 2.94 10.55 -8.24
CA ILE A 185 3.27 11.99 -8.32
C ILE A 185 4.71 12.23 -7.83
N ALA A 186 5.07 11.68 -6.66
CA ALA A 186 6.41 11.81 -6.11
C ALA A 186 7.49 11.19 -7.02
N LEU A 187 7.17 10.08 -7.69
CA LEU A 187 8.05 9.44 -8.66
C LEU A 187 8.28 10.34 -9.89
N VAL A 188 7.22 10.91 -10.46
CA VAL A 188 7.32 11.83 -11.61
C VAL A 188 8.14 13.06 -11.24
N ASP A 189 7.88 13.66 -10.08
CA ASP A 189 8.62 14.83 -9.60
C ASP A 189 10.12 14.50 -9.41
N LEU A 190 10.43 13.33 -8.86
CA LEU A 190 11.81 12.90 -8.66
C LEU A 190 12.53 12.67 -10.00
N ILE A 191 11.87 12.03 -10.96
CA ILE A 191 12.40 11.84 -12.33
C ILE A 191 12.62 13.20 -13.00
N TRP A 192 11.68 14.13 -12.88
CA TRP A 192 11.78 15.46 -13.49
C TRP A 192 12.93 16.28 -12.89
N LEU A 193 13.04 16.31 -11.56
CA LEU A 193 14.15 16.96 -10.85
C LEU A 193 15.51 16.34 -11.21
N PHE A 194 15.56 15.01 -11.33
CA PHE A 194 16.76 14.29 -11.73
C PHE A 194 17.17 14.61 -13.17
N TYR A 195 16.23 14.58 -14.11
CA TYR A 195 16.46 14.96 -15.50
C TYR A 195 17.01 16.39 -15.62
N HIS A 196 16.39 17.35 -14.93
CA HIS A 196 16.83 18.74 -14.98
C HIS A 196 18.22 18.93 -14.34
N SER A 197 18.51 18.23 -13.24
CA SER A 197 19.84 18.20 -12.62
C SER A 197 20.91 17.68 -13.59
N LEU A 198 20.62 16.62 -14.36
CA LEU A 198 21.53 16.09 -15.38
C LEU A 198 21.72 17.04 -16.57
N ARG A 199 20.65 17.72 -17.02
CA ARG A 199 20.74 18.72 -18.10
C ARG A 199 21.66 19.88 -17.71
N HIS A 200 21.50 20.43 -16.51
CA HIS A 200 22.40 21.48 -15.99
C HIS A 200 23.85 20.96 -15.79
N ARG A 201 24.08 19.65 -15.75
CA ARG A 201 25.43 19.07 -15.77
C ARG A 201 26.08 19.10 -17.15
N ARG A 202 25.30 18.96 -18.23
CA ARG A 202 25.79 18.88 -19.61
C ARG A 202 26.12 20.24 -20.23
N GLU A 203 25.35 21.28 -19.94
CA GLU A 203 25.61 22.62 -20.52
C GLU A 203 27.01 23.22 -20.21
N PRO A 204 27.58 23.12 -19.00
CA PRO A 204 28.93 23.64 -18.76
C PRO A 204 30.05 22.82 -19.44
N LEU A 205 29.81 21.55 -19.79
CA LEU A 205 30.79 20.72 -20.49
C LEU A 205 30.89 21.07 -21.98
N GLN A 206 29.76 21.42 -22.60
CA GLN A 206 29.70 21.87 -24.00
C GLN A 206 30.43 23.21 -24.17
N LEU A 207 30.16 24.20 -23.30
CA LEU A 207 30.85 25.50 -23.32
C LEU A 207 32.37 25.39 -23.12
N SER A 208 32.82 24.44 -22.29
CA SER A 208 34.26 24.19 -22.09
C SER A 208 34.92 23.52 -23.32
N GLY A 209 34.19 22.66 -24.04
CA GLY A 209 34.68 22.04 -25.26
C GLY A 209 34.78 23.04 -26.42
N GLU A 210 33.75 23.87 -26.60
CA GLU A 210 33.76 24.93 -27.62
C GLU A 210 34.81 26.02 -27.33
N ALA A 211 35.02 26.37 -26.04
CA ALA A 211 36.07 27.30 -25.65
C ALA A 211 37.48 26.76 -25.91
N GLN A 212 37.71 25.45 -25.76
CA GLN A 212 39.00 24.84 -26.10
C GLN A 212 39.21 24.76 -27.62
N GLN A 213 38.18 24.47 -28.41
CA GLN A 213 38.25 24.45 -29.86
C GLN A 213 38.56 25.85 -30.44
N GLY A 214 37.88 26.89 -29.97
CA GLY A 214 38.12 28.27 -30.42
C GLY A 214 39.51 28.82 -30.06
N GLN A 215 40.07 28.39 -28.92
CA GLN A 215 41.44 28.76 -28.52
C GLN A 215 42.50 28.07 -29.40
N GLN A 216 42.21 26.85 -29.87
CA GLN A 216 43.12 26.06 -30.70
C GLN A 216 43.12 26.54 -32.15
N ASP A 217 41.96 26.94 -32.68
CA ASP A 217 41.84 27.54 -34.01
C ASP A 217 42.51 28.93 -34.06
N SER A 218 42.34 29.76 -33.01
CA SER A 218 42.95 31.10 -32.94
C SER A 218 44.48 31.08 -32.77
N SER A 219 45.07 29.99 -32.28
CA SER A 219 46.53 29.85 -32.13
C SER A 219 47.22 29.44 -33.45
N SER A 220 46.45 28.97 -34.44
CA SER A 220 46.98 28.53 -35.74
C SER A 220 47.09 29.64 -36.79
N GLU A 221 46.49 30.82 -36.56
CA GLU A 221 46.58 31.99 -37.44
C GLU A 221 47.66 32.98 -36.95
N GLN A 222 48.93 32.69 -37.21
CA GLN A 222 50.02 33.67 -37.11
C GLN A 222 50.27 34.30 -38.50
N PRO A 223 50.30 35.64 -38.66
CA PRO A 223 50.41 36.26 -39.98
C PRO A 223 51.84 36.17 -40.54
N ARG A 224 51.99 35.59 -41.73
CA ARG A 224 53.22 35.68 -42.55
C ARG A 224 53.44 37.14 -42.95
N THR A 225 54.42 37.79 -42.34
CA THR A 225 54.89 39.12 -42.77
C THR A 225 55.69 39.02 -44.08
N LEU A 226 55.09 39.52 -45.14
CA LEU A 226 55.71 39.80 -46.44
C LEU A 226 56.47 41.12 -46.34
N ILE A 227 57.80 41.11 -46.43
CA ILE A 227 58.59 42.33 -46.69
C ILE A 227 59.25 42.21 -48.06
N SER A 228 58.70 42.97 -49.00
CA SER A 228 59.12 43.07 -50.39
C SER A 228 60.37 43.95 -50.55
N HIS A 229 61.35 43.43 -51.29
CA HIS A 229 62.47 44.18 -51.86
C HIS A 229 62.01 45.39 -52.68
N ARG A 230 62.58 46.58 -52.45
CA ARG A 230 62.54 47.69 -53.43
C ARG A 230 63.94 48.22 -53.72
N ARG A 231 64.44 47.80 -54.88
CA ARG A 231 65.65 48.24 -55.57
C ARG A 231 65.35 49.59 -56.26
N LYS A 232 66.19 50.62 -56.09
CA LYS A 232 66.27 51.72 -57.07
C LYS A 232 67.71 52.23 -57.20
N LYS A 233 68.18 52.18 -58.46
CA LYS A 233 69.27 52.97 -59.09
C LYS A 233 68.95 54.47 -58.89
N HIS A 234 69.91 55.37 -58.73
CA HIS A 234 71.01 55.74 -59.61
C HIS A 234 72.13 56.40 -58.81
#